data_AF-A0A1E5CBQ6-F1
#
_entry.id   AF-A0A1E5CBQ6-F1
#
_cell.length_a   1.000
_cell.length_b   1.000
_cell.length_c   1.000
_cell.angle_alpha   90.00
_cell.angle_beta   90.00
_cell.angle_gamma   90.00
#
_symmetry.space_group_name_H-M   'P 1'
#
loop_
_entity.id
_entity.type
_entity.pdbx_description
1 polymer ?
#
loop_
_entity_poly.entity_id
_entity_poly.type
_entity_poly.pdbx_seq_one_letter_code
_entity_poly.pdbx_strand_id
1 'polypeptide(L)' 'MSYNLALLPADEKQKIELDKQASYAVWQVKNALAERSTFTQQAQALNNEDERAHFVNCVEKYSKIMGL' A
#
# COMPACT_ATOMS: atom_id res chain seq x y z
N MET A 1 20.02 15.06 -6.89
CA MET A 1 18.81 15.92 -6.82
C MET A 1 17.95 15.37 -5.67
N SER A 2 17.75 16.13 -4.60
CA SER A 2 16.93 15.71 -3.45
C SER A 2 15.47 16.09 -3.71
N TYR A 3 14.54 15.18 -3.40
CA TYR A 3 13.10 15.44 -3.45
C TYR A 3 12.57 15.48 -2.01
N ASN A 4 12.04 16.63 -1.58
CA ASN A 4 11.57 16.80 -0.21
C ASN A 4 10.11 16.33 -0.08
N LEU A 5 9.93 15.10 0.39
CA LEU A 5 8.60 14.50 0.57
C LEU A 5 7.73 15.26 1.59
N ALA A 6 8.32 16.01 2.52
CA ALA A 6 7.59 16.78 3.51
C ALA A 6 6.88 18.01 2.91
N LEU A 7 7.30 18.48 1.73
CA LEU A 7 6.68 19.62 1.05
C LEU A 7 5.60 19.21 0.05
N LEU A 8 5.33 17.92 -0.09
CA LEU A 8 4.31 17.44 -1.01
C LEU A 8 2.90 17.87 -0.59
N PRO A 9 1.99 18.03 -1.56
CA PRO A 9 0.56 18.09 -1.33
C PRO A 9 0.05 16.93 -0.46
N ALA A 10 -1.06 17.14 0.23
CA ALA A 10 -1.61 16.16 1.17
C ALA A 10 -2.03 14.85 0.46
N ASP A 11 -2.58 14.94 -0.74
CA ASP A 11 -2.97 13.80 -1.57
C ASP A 11 -1.75 12.98 -2.04
N GLU A 12 -0.65 13.63 -2.39
CA GLU A 12 0.60 12.95 -2.72
C GLU A 12 1.21 12.26 -1.50
N LYS A 13 1.18 12.91 -0.33
CA LYS A 13 1.60 12.27 0.93
C LYS A 13 0.75 11.05 1.27
N GLN A 14 -0.56 11.14 1.06
CA GLN A 14 -1.47 10.04 1.29
C GLN A 14 -1.15 8.84 0.41
N LYS A 15 -0.84 9.05 -0.87
CA LYS A 15 -0.38 7.98 -1.78
C LYS A 15 0.89 7.28 -1.26
N ILE A 16 1.86 8.03 -0.74
CA ILE A 16 3.08 7.46 -0.15
C ILE A 16 2.76 6.59 1.07
N GLU A 17 1.86 7.03 1.95
CA GLU A 17 1.48 6.24 3.12
C GLU A 17 0.73 4.95 2.71
N LEU A 18 -0.13 5.02 1.68
CA LEU A 18 -0.80 3.84 1.13
C LEU A 18 0.19 2.85 0.48
N ASP A 19 1.19 3.35 -0.25
CA ASP A 19 2.26 2.52 -0.83
C ASP A 19 3.02 1.78 0.29
N LYS A 20 3.39 2.50 1.36
CA LYS A 20 4.03 1.92 2.55
C LYS A 20 3.15 0.86 3.21
N GLN A 21 1.87 1.15 3.45
CA GLN A 21 0.92 0.19 4.05
C GLN A 21 0.81 -1.09 3.19
N ALA A 22 0.67 -0.94 1.87
CA ALA A 22 0.60 -2.07 0.95
C ALA A 22 1.86 -2.93 1.01
N SER A 23 3.05 -2.31 0.98
CA SER A 23 4.33 -3.02 1.08
C SER A 23 4.47 -3.80 2.39
N TYR A 24 4.01 -3.21 3.50
CA TYR A 24 4.06 -3.84 4.81
C TYR A 24 3.08 -5.01 4.90
N ALA A 25 1.85 -4.85 4.39
CA ALA A 25 0.88 -5.92 4.33
C ALA A 25 1.41 -7.12 3.53
N VAL A 26 2.01 -6.88 2.34
CA VAL A 26 2.59 -7.95 1.53
C VAL A 26 3.74 -8.64 2.28
N TRP A 27 4.60 -7.86 2.95
CA TRP A 27 5.66 -8.42 3.79
C TRP A 27 5.11 -9.29 4.92
N GLN A 28 4.04 -8.86 5.61
CA GLN A 28 3.40 -9.66 6.66
C GLN A 28 2.90 -11.00 6.11
N VAL A 29 2.24 -11.00 4.95
CA VAL A 29 1.76 -12.25 4.33
C VAL A 29 2.92 -13.13 3.87
N LYS A 30 3.98 -12.55 3.29
CA LYS A 30 5.18 -13.30 2.88
C LYS A 30 5.85 -14.02 4.04
N ASN A 31 5.80 -13.42 5.23
CA ASN A 31 6.41 -13.95 6.45
C ASN A 31 5.41 -14.71 7.34
N ALA A 32 4.23 -15.07 6.82
CA ALA A 32 3.18 -15.78 7.57
C ALA A 32 2.75 -15.08 8.88
N LEU A 33 2.85 -13.75 8.94
CA LEU A 33 2.39 -12.90 10.04
C LEU A 33 0.95 -12.41 9.85
N ALA A 34 0.41 -12.53 8.63
CA ALA A 34 -0.96 -12.19 8.29
C ALA A 34 -1.45 -13.08 7.15
N GLU A 35 -2.77 -13.23 7.05
CA GLU A 35 -3.44 -13.91 5.96
C GLU A 35 -3.64 -13.00 4.75
N ARG A 36 -3.77 -13.57 3.53
CA ARG A 36 -4.06 -12.79 2.31
C ARG A 36 -5.34 -11.96 2.39
N SER A 37 -6.28 -12.34 3.25
CA SER A 37 -7.50 -11.58 3.50
C SER A 37 -7.24 -10.16 4.02
N THR A 38 -6.06 -9.89 4.61
CA THR A 38 -5.68 -8.56 5.09
C THR A 38 -5.69 -7.52 3.96
N PHE A 39 -5.34 -7.91 2.73
CA PHE A 39 -5.35 -6.98 1.59
C PHE A 39 -6.77 -6.47 1.31
N THR A 40 -7.73 -7.38 1.27
CA THR A 40 -9.15 -7.04 1.05
C THR A 40 -9.71 -6.23 2.21
N GLN A 41 -9.38 -6.59 3.45
CA GLN A 41 -9.82 -5.86 4.64
C GLN A 41 -9.31 -4.41 4.65
N GLN A 42 -8.01 -4.21 4.38
CA GLN A 42 -7.41 -2.87 4.31
C GLN A 42 -7.99 -2.07 3.15
N ALA A 43 -8.17 -2.68 1.97
CA ALA A 43 -8.79 -2.01 0.82
C ALA A 43 -10.25 -1.60 1.09
N GLN A 44 -11.02 -2.41 1.82
CA GLN A 44 -12.40 -2.10 2.19
C GLN A 44 -12.53 -0.99 3.24
N ALA A 45 -11.52 -0.81 4.09
CA ALA A 45 -11.48 0.25 5.08
C ALA A 45 -11.24 1.65 4.46
N LEU A 46 -10.79 1.71 3.20
CA LEU A 46 -10.58 2.96 2.47
C LEU A 46 -11.91 3.44 1.87
N ASN A 47 -12.32 4.65 2.27
CA ASN A 47 -13.57 5.29 1.80
C ASN A 47 -13.41 5.95 0.42
N ASN A 48 -12.20 6.38 0.08
CA ASN A 48 -11.90 7.01 -1.20
C ASN A 48 -11.55 5.92 -2.24
N GLU A 49 -12.25 5.95 -3.37
CA GLU A 49 -12.08 4.95 -4.45
C GLU A 49 -10.71 5.03 -5.12
N ASP A 50 -10.17 6.24 -5.31
CA ASP A 50 -8.85 6.45 -5.91
C ASP A 50 -7.74 5.93 -4.98
N GLU A 51 -7.88 6.17 -3.67
CA GLU A 51 -6.96 5.66 -2.66
C GLU A 51 -6.99 4.13 -2.59
N ARG A 52 -8.20 3.55 -2.64
CA ARG A 52 -8.39 2.11 -2.68
C ARG A 52 -7.75 1.49 -3.93
N ALA A 53 -7.98 2.08 -5.11
CA ALA A 53 -7.36 1.63 -6.35
C ALA A 53 -5.83 1.74 -6.29
N HIS A 54 -5.30 2.84 -5.72
CA HIS A 54 -3.87 3.03 -5.53
C HIS A 54 -3.27 1.96 -4.61
N PHE A 55 -3.90 1.70 -3.46
CA PHE A 55 -3.48 0.66 -2.53
C PHE A 55 -3.45 -0.72 -3.19
N VAL A 56 -4.51 -1.11 -3.91
CA VAL A 56 -4.58 -2.39 -4.62
C VAL A 56 -3.44 -2.52 -5.65
N ASN A 57 -3.19 -1.47 -6.43
CA ASN A 57 -2.07 -1.47 -7.38
C ASN A 57 -0.70 -1.63 -6.68
N CYS A 58 -0.50 -1.01 -5.53
CA CYS A 58 0.71 -1.17 -4.73
C CYS A 58 0.83 -2.60 -4.16
N VAL A 59 -0.26 -3.20 -3.69
CA VAL A 59 -0.27 -4.60 -3.25
C VAL A 59 0.17 -5.51 -4.40
N GLU A 60 -0.43 -5.37 -5.59
CA GLU A 60 -0.04 -6.16 -6.76
C GLU A 60 1.44 -5.99 -7.14
N LYS A 61 1.93 -4.75 -7.13
CA LYS A 61 3.35 -4.43 -7.38
C LYS A 61 4.25 -5.16 -6.38
N TYR A 62 3.97 -5.06 -5.09
CA TYR A 62 4.83 -5.66 -4.06
C TYR A 62 4.69 -7.18 -3.98
N SER A 63 3.51 -7.75 -4.25
CA SER A 63 3.33 -9.20 -4.38
C SER A 63 4.21 -9.77 -5.48
N LYS A 64 4.28 -9.10 -6.65
CA LYS A 64 5.18 -9.50 -7.74
C LYS A 64 6.65 -9.42 -7.31
N ILE A 65 7.06 -8.33 -6.66
CA ILE A 65 8.45 -8.15 -6.18
C ILE A 65 8.83 -9.22 -5.15
N MET A 66 7.94 -9.56 -4.23
CA MET A 66 8.19 -10.51 -3.15
C MET A 66 7.90 -11.97 -3.53
N GLY A 67 7.41 -12.24 -4.74
CA GLY A 67 7.03 -13.56 -5.20
C GLY A 67 5.94 -14.20 -4.34
N LEU A 68 4.83 -13.46 -4.16
CA LEU A 68 3.63 -13.88 -3.44
C LEU A 68 2.49 -14.17 -4.42
#